data_AF-B9EWW3-F1
#
_entry.id   AF-B9EWW3-F1
#
_cell.length_a   1.000
_cell.length_b   1.000
_cell.length_c   1.000
_cell.angle_alpha   90.00
_cell.angle_beta   90.00
_cell.angle_gamma   90.00
#
_symmetry.space_group_name_H-M   'P 1'
#
loop_
_entity.id
_entity.type
_entity.pdbx_description
1 polymer ?
#
loop_
_entity_poly.entity_id
_entity_poly.type
_entity_poly.pdbx_seq_one_letter_code
_entity_poly.pdbx_strand_id
1 'polypeptide(L)'
;MKRKASPSSFSGDPPPAASPTTVDSFCDDVIAEFLVRLPSVPSLARAACAVKRWRRVASSPAFLRRFHALHPGQAQPLLGHYYYTECSSRPVFQPAQPTFSDPELSAVVRHGDFFLTPVTSMGRLEVEDCHQGRLLLRNCDTNESSPFSTL
;
A
#
# COMPACT_ATOMS: atom_id res chain seq x y z
N MET A 1 69.70 8.10 21.49
CA MET A 1 68.44 8.22 20.71
C MET A 1 67.29 8.54 21.67
N LYS A 2 66.74 9.76 21.67
CA LYS A 2 65.38 10.06 22.16
C LYS A 2 65.00 11.50 21.80
N ARG A 3 64.24 11.62 20.71
CA ARG A 3 63.58 12.84 20.24
C ARG A 3 62.39 13.12 21.16
N LYS A 4 62.17 14.38 21.55
CA LYS A 4 60.86 14.84 22.02
C LYS A 4 60.39 15.94 21.07
N ALA A 5 59.56 15.52 20.11
CA ALA A 5 58.72 16.41 19.31
C ALA A 5 57.39 16.58 20.05
N SER A 6 56.90 17.82 20.12
CA SER A 6 55.50 18.10 20.46
C SER A 6 54.58 17.42 19.45
N PRO A 7 53.53 16.72 19.88
CA PRO A 7 52.44 16.38 18.98
C PRO A 7 51.45 17.54 18.96
N SER A 8 51.42 18.24 17.83
CA SER A 8 50.34 19.12 17.42
C SER A 8 49.01 18.37 17.48
N SER A 9 48.07 18.85 18.29
CA SER A 9 46.69 18.38 18.33
C SER A 9 46.03 18.62 16.98
N PHE A 10 45.90 17.56 16.18
CA PHE A 10 44.95 17.51 15.08
C PHE A 10 43.55 17.55 15.69
N SER A 11 42.97 18.75 15.78
CA SER A 11 41.54 18.90 16.01
C SER A 11 40.83 18.54 14.70
N GLY A 12 40.62 17.24 14.50
CA GLY A 12 39.69 16.77 13.49
C GLY A 12 38.28 17.02 14.01
N ASP A 13 37.64 18.09 13.54
CA ASP A 13 36.20 18.23 13.69
C ASP A 13 35.55 17.01 13.01
N PRO A 14 34.69 16.25 13.71
CA PRO A 14 33.95 15.18 13.06
C PRO A 14 33.07 15.80 11.96
N PRO A 15 33.00 15.21 10.76
CA PRO A 15 32.08 15.68 9.73
C PRO A 15 30.68 15.75 10.35
N PRO A 16 29.89 16.81 10.09
CA PRO A 16 28.56 16.95 10.65
C PRO A 16 27.79 15.67 10.34
N ALA A 17 27.42 14.96 11.41
CA ALA A 17 26.67 13.72 11.32
C ALA A 17 25.49 13.99 10.40
N ALA A 18 25.49 13.34 9.22
CA ALA A 18 24.39 13.41 8.28
C ALA A 18 23.12 13.12 9.07
N SER A 19 22.29 14.14 9.25
CA SER A 19 21.02 13.98 9.94
C SER A 19 20.27 12.87 9.20
N PRO A 20 19.68 11.88 9.90
CA PRO A 20 18.96 10.82 9.21
C PRO A 20 17.91 11.48 8.33
N THR A 21 18.08 11.39 7.01
CA THR A 21 17.16 11.94 6.02
C THR A 21 15.85 11.17 6.19
N THR A 22 15.01 11.67 7.08
CA THR A 22 13.82 10.97 7.50
C THR A 22 12.90 10.99 6.29
N VAL A 23 12.39 9.82 5.91
CA VAL A 23 11.49 9.60 4.76
C VAL A 23 10.27 10.53 4.75
N ASP A 24 10.01 11.24 5.85
CA ASP A 24 9.02 12.31 6.00
C ASP A 24 9.37 13.63 5.28
N SER A 25 10.61 13.86 4.86
CA SER A 25 11.03 15.13 4.23
C SER A 25 10.64 15.25 2.73
N PHE A 26 10.27 14.14 2.07
CA PHE A 26 9.97 14.15 0.64
C PHE A 26 8.57 14.75 0.36
N CYS A 27 8.37 15.45 -0.77
CA CYS A 27 7.02 15.84 -1.21
C CYS A 27 6.21 14.61 -1.65
N ASP A 28 4.87 14.67 -1.61
CA ASP A 28 4.00 13.58 -2.07
C ASP A 28 4.27 13.23 -3.56
N ASP A 29 4.65 14.21 -4.38
CA ASP A 29 5.02 14.01 -5.79
C ASP A 29 6.28 13.16 -5.94
N VAL A 30 7.27 13.37 -5.06
CA VAL A 30 8.53 12.61 -5.07
C VAL A 30 8.27 11.17 -4.63
N ILE A 31 7.40 10.98 -3.63
CA ILE A 31 6.96 9.65 -3.20
C ILE A 31 6.23 8.96 -4.35
N ALA A 32 5.31 9.65 -5.03
CA ALA A 32 4.60 9.12 -6.19
C ALA A 32 5.57 8.70 -7.30
N GLU A 33 6.59 9.51 -7.57
CA GLU A 33 7.64 9.20 -8.54
C GLU A 33 8.50 7.98 -8.18
N PHE A 34 8.78 7.77 -6.89
CA PHE A 34 9.49 6.58 -6.44
C PHE A 34 8.60 5.34 -6.59
N LEU A 35 7.37 5.43 -6.07
CA LEU A 35 6.40 4.34 -6.09
C LEU A 35 6.02 3.93 -7.53
N VAL A 36 5.97 4.87 -8.47
CA VAL A 36 5.62 4.56 -9.87
C VAL A 36 6.72 3.83 -10.62
N ARG A 37 7.96 3.86 -10.13
CA ARG A 37 9.09 3.12 -10.72
C ARG A 37 9.17 1.69 -10.20
N LEU A 38 8.33 1.30 -9.25
CA LEU A 38 8.32 -0.06 -8.73
C LEU A 38 7.82 -1.03 -9.81
N PRO A 39 8.53 -2.14 -10.04
CA PRO A 39 8.32 -2.98 -11.20
C PRO A 39 7.15 -3.94 -11.03
N SER A 40 6.39 -3.90 -9.92
CA SER A 40 5.26 -4.82 -9.69
C SER A 40 4.27 -4.27 -8.65
N VAL A 41 2.99 -4.66 -8.79
CA VAL A 41 1.92 -4.35 -7.82
C VAL A 41 2.25 -4.83 -6.40
N PRO A 42 2.80 -6.04 -6.17
CA PRO A 42 3.09 -6.49 -4.81
C PRO A 42 4.25 -5.72 -4.16
N SER A 43 5.24 -5.28 -4.93
CA SER A 43 6.30 -4.39 -4.43
C SER A 43 5.78 -2.99 -4.09
N LEU A 44 4.86 -2.44 -4.89
CA LEU A 44 4.12 -1.23 -4.56
C LEU A 44 3.35 -1.38 -3.24
N ALA A 45 2.63 -2.49 -3.07
CA ALA A 45 1.83 -2.74 -1.87
C ALA A 45 2.71 -2.86 -0.60
N ARG A 46 3.87 -3.52 -0.68
CA ARG A 46 4.82 -3.56 0.45
C ARG A 46 5.33 -2.17 0.83
N ALA A 47 5.73 -1.37 -0.16
CA ALA A 47 6.19 -0.01 0.07
C ALA A 47 5.10 0.86 0.73
N ALA A 48 3.85 0.71 0.28
CA ALA A 48 2.68 1.35 0.87
C ALA A 48 2.38 0.87 2.31
N CYS A 49 2.61 -0.41 2.60
CA CYS A 49 2.39 -0.97 3.94
C CYS A 49 3.42 -0.47 4.96
N ALA A 50 4.65 -0.19 4.53
CA ALA A 50 5.75 0.23 5.41
C ALA A 50 5.54 1.61 6.03
N VAL A 51 4.94 2.56 5.30
CA VAL A 51 4.79 3.96 5.75
C VAL A 51 3.38 4.47 5.46
N LYS A 52 2.66 4.96 6.49
CA LYS A 52 1.28 5.49 6.36
C LYS A 52 1.15 6.55 5.26
N ARG A 53 2.13 7.43 5.13
CA ARG A 53 2.15 8.47 4.11
C ARG A 53 2.28 7.89 2.70
N TRP A 54 3.12 6.87 2.53
CA TRP A 54 3.27 6.16 1.25
C TRP A 54 1.97 5.43 0.88
N ARG A 55 1.28 4.84 1.85
CA ARG A 55 -0.06 4.28 1.65
C ARG A 55 -1.03 5.29 1.09
N ARG A 56 -1.07 6.50 1.65
CA ARG A 56 -1.95 7.58 1.18
C ARG A 56 -1.67 7.93 -0.28
N VAL A 57 -0.40 8.10 -0.64
CA VAL A 57 0.01 8.40 -2.03
C VAL A 57 -0.32 7.24 -2.96
N ALA A 58 0.01 6.01 -2.58
CA ALA A 58 -0.26 4.80 -3.36
C ALA A 58 -1.76 4.55 -3.57
N SER A 59 -2.61 5.00 -2.65
CA SER A 59 -4.06 4.85 -2.72
C SER A 59 -4.75 5.95 -3.52
N SER A 60 -4.02 6.97 -3.98
CA SER A 60 -4.59 8.05 -4.79
C SER A 60 -5.06 7.54 -6.15
N PRO A 61 -6.29 7.88 -6.59
CA PRO A 61 -6.77 7.52 -7.93
C PRO A 61 -5.86 8.03 -9.06
N ALA A 62 -5.25 9.22 -8.87
CA ALA A 62 -4.34 9.79 -9.86
C ALA A 62 -3.05 8.96 -9.98
N PHE A 63 -2.51 8.51 -8.84
CA PHE A 63 -1.34 7.66 -8.80
C PHE A 63 -1.61 6.30 -9.45
N LEU A 64 -2.70 5.62 -9.07
CA LEU A 64 -3.04 4.30 -9.60
C LEU A 64 -3.24 4.34 -11.13
N ARG A 65 -3.92 5.36 -11.66
CA ARG A 65 -4.05 5.55 -13.12
C ARG A 65 -2.68 5.66 -13.80
N ARG A 66 -1.77 6.45 -13.22
CA ARG A 66 -0.42 6.62 -13.76
C ARG A 66 0.39 5.33 -13.68
N PHE A 67 0.30 4.61 -12.56
CA PHE A 67 0.96 3.32 -12.35
C PHE A 67 0.50 2.29 -13.38
N HIS A 68 -0.81 2.15 -13.61
CA HIS A 68 -1.33 1.21 -14.61
C HIS A 68 -1.02 1.62 -16.05
N ALA A 69 -1.02 2.92 -16.37
CA ALA A 69 -0.63 3.40 -17.69
C ALA A 69 0.84 3.10 -18.03
N LEU A 70 1.72 3.12 -17.02
CA LEU A 70 3.15 2.77 -17.18
C LEU A 70 3.40 1.26 -17.16
N HIS A 71 2.46 0.46 -16.64
CA HIS A 71 2.56 -1.00 -16.52
C HIS A 71 1.38 -1.74 -17.19
N PRO A 72 1.08 -1.49 -18.48
CA PRO A 72 -0.13 -2.00 -19.14
C PRO A 72 -0.14 -3.53 -19.33
N GLY A 73 1.02 -4.18 -19.25
CA GLY A 73 1.16 -5.65 -19.40
C GLY A 73 1.21 -6.42 -18.09
N GLN A 74 1.17 -5.74 -16.94
CA GLN A 74 1.21 -6.43 -15.66
C GLN A 74 -0.19 -6.89 -15.29
N ALA A 75 -0.43 -8.20 -15.43
CA ALA A 75 -1.63 -8.84 -14.93
C ALA A 75 -1.80 -8.47 -13.46
N GLN A 76 -2.92 -7.82 -13.13
CA GLN A 76 -3.26 -7.54 -11.74
C GLN A 76 -3.43 -8.90 -11.05
N PRO A 77 -2.59 -9.23 -10.07
CA PRO A 77 -2.69 -10.52 -9.43
C PRO A 77 -4.06 -10.59 -8.74
N LEU A 78 -4.84 -11.62 -9.09
CA LEU A 78 -6.11 -11.89 -8.43
C LEU A 78 -5.81 -12.22 -6.96
N LEU A 79 -6.07 -11.28 -6.06
CA LEU A 79 -5.84 -11.46 -4.62
C LEU A 79 -6.84 -12.45 -4.00
N GLY A 80 -8.06 -12.47 -4.52
CA GLY A 80 -9.17 -13.27 -4.01
C GLY A 80 -10.49 -12.87 -4.64
N HIS A 81 -11.57 -13.42 -4.10
CA HIS A 81 -12.93 -13.08 -4.48
C HIS A 81 -13.82 -12.92 -3.24
N TYR A 82 -14.95 -12.27 -3.43
CA TYR A 82 -15.96 -12.09 -2.39
C TYR A 82 -17.12 -13.03 -2.63
N TYR A 83 -17.66 -13.61 -1.56
CA TYR A 83 -18.86 -14.44 -1.61
C TYR A 83 -19.77 -14.13 -0.42
N TYR A 84 -21.06 -14.47 -0.55
CA TYR A 84 -22.05 -14.27 0.51
C TYR A 84 -22.33 -15.58 1.24
N THR A 85 -22.54 -15.48 2.54
CA THR A 85 -23.08 -16.59 3.34
C THR A 85 -24.46 -16.21 3.83
N GLU A 86 -25.34 -17.19 4.03
CA GLU A 86 -26.71 -16.92 4.50
C GLU A 86 -26.75 -16.21 5.86
N CYS A 87 -25.71 -16.39 6.68
CA CYS A 87 -25.62 -15.80 8.01
C CYS A 87 -24.85 -14.47 8.05
N SER A 88 -24.34 -13.95 6.93
CA SER A 88 -23.55 -12.72 6.91
C SER A 88 -24.27 -11.58 6.21
N SER A 89 -24.40 -10.45 6.91
CA SER A 89 -24.82 -9.17 6.30
C SER A 89 -23.72 -8.55 5.42
N ARG A 90 -22.55 -9.21 5.33
CA ARG A 90 -21.37 -8.72 4.61
C ARG A 90 -20.78 -9.81 3.73
N PRO A 91 -20.18 -9.43 2.60
CA PRO A 91 -19.42 -10.36 1.77
C PRO A 91 -18.17 -10.82 2.52
N VAL A 92 -17.82 -12.08 2.39
CA VAL A 92 -16.61 -12.69 2.96
C VAL A 92 -15.53 -12.73 1.88
N PHE A 93 -14.33 -12.27 2.21
CA PHE A 93 -13.19 -12.35 1.31
C PHE A 93 -12.52 -13.72 1.39
N GLN A 94 -12.39 -14.39 0.25
CA GLN A 94 -11.61 -15.61 0.10
C GLN A 94 -10.37 -15.35 -0.76
N PRO A 95 -9.16 -15.45 -0.17
CA PRO A 95 -7.92 -15.31 -0.93
C PRO A 95 -7.84 -16.37 -2.04
N ALA A 96 -7.33 -15.98 -3.21
CA ALA A 96 -7.11 -16.90 -4.32
C ALA A 96 -5.91 -17.81 -4.03
N GLN A 97 -5.88 -19.01 -4.63
CA GLN A 97 -4.78 -19.96 -4.45
C GLN A 97 -3.38 -19.39 -4.71
N PRO A 98 -3.13 -18.60 -5.79
CA PRO A 98 -1.83 -18.01 -6.05
C PRO A 98 -1.32 -17.11 -4.92
N THR A 99 -2.22 -16.50 -4.15
CA THR A 99 -1.91 -15.62 -3.02
C THR A 99 -1.22 -16.34 -1.87
N PHE A 100 -1.43 -17.65 -1.72
CA PHE A 100 -0.77 -18.45 -0.69
C PHE A 100 0.65 -18.88 -1.10
N SER A 101 0.92 -18.95 -2.40
CA SER A 101 2.22 -19.35 -2.94
C SER A 101 3.17 -18.16 -3.13
N ASP A 102 2.64 -16.94 -3.28
CA ASP A 102 3.41 -15.71 -3.40
C ASP A 102 3.47 -14.97 -2.04
N PRO A 103 4.66 -14.87 -1.39
CA PRO A 103 4.82 -14.15 -0.14
C PRO A 103 4.44 -12.66 -0.22
N GLU A 104 4.66 -12.02 -1.37
CA GLU A 104 4.31 -10.61 -1.57
C GLU A 104 2.79 -10.44 -1.60
N LEU A 105 2.06 -11.31 -2.30
CA LEU A 105 0.58 -11.29 -2.31
C LEU A 105 -0.01 -11.66 -0.95
N SER A 106 0.58 -12.63 -0.25
CA SER A 106 0.15 -12.99 1.11
C SER A 106 0.28 -11.82 2.08
N ALA A 107 1.36 -11.03 1.97
CA ALA A 107 1.54 -9.84 2.78
C ALA A 107 0.44 -8.80 2.50
N VAL A 108 0.06 -8.59 1.24
CA VAL A 108 -1.06 -7.70 0.90
C VAL A 108 -2.35 -8.15 1.58
N VAL A 109 -2.69 -9.44 1.50
CA VAL A 109 -3.91 -9.97 2.15
C VAL A 109 -3.88 -9.81 3.66
N ARG A 110 -2.71 -9.98 4.29
CA ARG A 110 -2.57 -9.84 5.75
C ARG A 110 -2.64 -8.40 6.23
N HIS A 111 -2.22 -7.44 5.41
CA HIS A 111 -2.10 -6.03 5.80
C HIS A 111 -3.23 -5.15 5.26
N GLY A 112 -3.98 -5.61 4.26
CA GLY A 112 -5.15 -4.93 3.70
C GLY A 112 -6.43 -5.23 4.49
N ASP A 113 -7.37 -4.30 4.43
CA ASP A 113 -8.68 -4.43 5.09
C ASP A 113 -9.73 -5.06 4.16
N PHE A 114 -9.63 -6.38 3.96
CA PHE A 114 -10.58 -7.12 3.14
C PHE A 114 -11.92 -7.41 3.84
N PHE A 115 -12.04 -7.09 5.14
CA PHE A 115 -13.25 -7.26 5.94
C PHE A 115 -14.24 -6.11 5.78
N LEU A 116 -13.88 -5.09 4.99
CA LEU A 116 -14.71 -3.90 4.75
C LEU A 116 -15.07 -3.18 6.06
N THR A 117 -14.14 -3.20 7.02
CA THR A 117 -14.34 -2.66 8.38
C THR A 117 -14.91 -1.23 8.40
N PRO A 118 -14.50 -0.27 7.54
CA PRO A 118 -14.96 1.10 7.65
C PRO A 118 -16.40 1.30 7.15
N VAL A 119 -16.95 0.37 6.37
CA VAL A 119 -18.34 0.40 5.90
C VAL A 119 -19.24 -0.54 6.69
N THR A 120 -18.74 -1.12 7.77
CA THR A 120 -19.51 -2.05 8.61
C THR A 120 -20.78 -1.43 9.20
N SER A 121 -20.80 -0.11 9.42
CA SER A 121 -21.98 0.62 9.91
C SER A 121 -23.07 0.82 8.85
N MET A 122 -22.80 0.53 7.58
CA MET A 122 -23.72 0.76 6.46
C MET A 122 -24.76 -0.38 6.29
N GLY A 123 -24.86 -1.33 7.21
CA GLY A 123 -25.87 -2.39 7.10
C GLY A 123 -25.50 -3.51 6.12
N ARG A 124 -26.48 -4.06 5.40
CA ARG A 124 -26.28 -5.16 4.44
C ARG A 124 -25.66 -4.65 3.15
N LEU A 125 -24.43 -5.09 2.86
CA LEU A 125 -23.67 -4.66 1.70
C LEU A 125 -23.58 -5.76 0.64
N GLU A 126 -23.70 -5.37 -0.63
CA GLU A 126 -23.49 -6.23 -1.79
C GLU A 126 -22.44 -5.60 -2.72
N VAL A 127 -21.36 -6.32 -2.99
CA VAL A 127 -20.43 -6.10 -4.10
C VAL A 127 -21.18 -6.23 -5.42
N GLU A 128 -21.37 -5.12 -6.12
CA GLU A 128 -21.91 -5.09 -7.48
C GLU A 128 -20.83 -5.28 -8.54
N ASP A 129 -19.65 -4.69 -8.31
CA ASP A 129 -18.55 -4.72 -9.27
C ASP A 129 -17.19 -4.67 -8.56
N CYS A 130 -16.17 -5.21 -9.22
CA CYS A 130 -14.78 -5.19 -8.80
C CYS A 130 -13.89 -4.79 -9.98
N HIS A 131 -13.31 -3.59 -9.92
CA HIS A 131 -12.47 -3.08 -10.99
C HIS A 131 -11.17 -2.46 -10.46
N GLN A 132 -10.02 -2.99 -10.91
CA GLN A 132 -8.69 -2.46 -10.59
C GLN A 132 -8.44 -2.34 -9.07
N GLY A 133 -8.84 -3.36 -8.31
CA GLY A 133 -8.71 -3.39 -6.84
C GLY A 133 -9.69 -2.49 -6.08
N ARG A 134 -10.72 -1.94 -6.74
CA ARG A 134 -11.81 -1.19 -6.10
C ARG A 134 -13.10 -2.00 -6.15
N LEU A 135 -13.92 -1.84 -5.11
CA LEU A 135 -15.20 -2.52 -4.98
C LEU A 135 -16.33 -1.50 -5.03
N LEU A 136 -17.28 -1.73 -5.92
CA LEU A 136 -18.55 -1.02 -5.90
C LEU A 136 -19.48 -1.75 -4.93
N LEU A 137 -19.90 -1.07 -3.87
CA LEU A 137 -20.77 -1.64 -2.85
C LEU A 137 -22.15 -0.96 -2.91
N ARG A 138 -23.20 -1.79 -2.95
CA ARG A 138 -24.59 -1.39 -2.81
C ARG A 138 -25.05 -1.66 -1.39
N ASN A 139 -25.62 -0.64 -0.75
CA ASN A 139 -26.33 -0.82 0.51
C ASN A 139 -27.75 -1.33 0.24
N CYS A 140 -28.06 -2.53 0.70
CA CYS A 140 -29.36 -3.15 0.53
C CYS A 140 -30.44 -2.56 1.43
N ASP A 141 -30.05 -1.89 2.52
CA ASP A 141 -30.98 -1.37 3.53
C ASP A 141 -31.47 0.04 3.18
N THR A 142 -30.71 0.79 2.38
CA THR A 142 -31.02 2.18 2.00
C THR A 142 -31.19 2.41 0.50
N ASN A 143 -30.91 1.40 -0.34
CA ASN A 143 -30.88 1.52 -1.81
C ASN A 143 -29.94 2.62 -2.33
N GLU A 144 -28.96 3.06 -1.52
CA GLU A 144 -27.89 3.98 -1.93
C GLU A 144 -26.59 3.21 -2.23
N SER A 145 -26.02 3.46 -3.41
CA SER A 145 -24.72 2.93 -3.85
C SER A 145 -23.60 3.88 -3.42
N SER A 146 -22.51 3.36 -2.83
CA SER A 146 -21.33 4.17 -2.49
C SER A 146 -20.04 3.48 -2.94
N PRO A 147 -19.14 4.16 -3.66
CA PRO A 147 -17.87 3.58 -4.07
C PRO A 147 -16.94 3.40 -2.86
N PHE A 148 -16.32 2.21 -2.74
CA PHE A 148 -15.38 1.91 -1.65
C PHE A 148 -14.03 1.40 -2.20
N SER A 149 -12.94 1.75 -1.51
CA SER A 149 -11.58 1.39 -1.93
C SER A 149 -10.90 0.61 -0.81
N THR A 150 -10.37 -0.58 -1.13
CA THR A 150 -9.64 -1.44 -0.19
C THR A 150 -8.15 -1.34 -0.48
N LEU A 151 -7.44 -0.45 0.21
CA LEU A 151 -5.97 -0.37 0.23
C LEU A 151 -5.45 -0.12 1.65
#